data_AF-A0AAE3XLL6-F1
#
_entry.id   AF-A0AAE3XLL6-F1
#
_cell.length_a   1.000
_cell.length_b   1.000
_cell.length_c   1.000
_cell.angle_alpha   90.00
_cell.angle_beta   90.00
_cell.angle_gamma   90.00
#
_symmetry.space_group_name_H-M   'P 1'
#
loop_
_entity.id
_entity.type
_entity.pdbx_description
1 polymer ?
#
loop_
_entity_poly.entity_id
_entity_poly.type
_entity_poly.pdbx_seq_one_letter_code
_entity_poly.pdbx_strand_id
1 'polypeptide(L)'
;MYAQQDRKISKKNSQTNSKLAGDNPVVQRAVGFEFGYCPWILFKTVEKHPHETDAEILAKQMYKKGDCVHEAEFWKTTADTFSTRESYVEIITKPFEEDENGLVQLSNVMDQIEEFLNAVLQTESKPMIGENAVALKNVPIKTGHLIDQQANVLFRDKALPTCVPQATAGIRLDKLTDLYFHLGQHEPGDPDFVKEKKKPGLMALMRDKGDNSEKASHAFILRKIADIAFELARMLETIINEPVSSTFIGFVSLVLTYLICGNSGSEIYAKGFTSLLARTDFATMFKMLPEVEQQVLKENDGELWLEMIENTLPQDQRRLDMPFFTRGIFRKEKPIFHQILKDLSKRKWLVGMTEGVDYLTERHFPNRFRAYELESLGAMGEQVDMVQGLPAPIIEFRGCQGRINMQQTRDFAINTLKFVRSLHDGAGTFWGE
;
A
#
# COMPACT_ATOMS: atom_id res chain seq x y z
N MET A 1 -42.86 26.84 -15.32
CA MET A 1 -41.72 27.62 -15.84
C MET A 1 -40.63 27.68 -14.78
N TYR A 2 -39.85 26.60 -14.65
CA TYR A 2 -38.64 26.57 -13.83
C TYR A 2 -37.48 26.22 -14.76
N ALA A 3 -36.58 27.18 -14.93
CA ALA A 3 -35.46 27.10 -15.85
C ALA A 3 -34.43 26.08 -15.33
N GLN A 4 -34.16 25.06 -16.15
CA GLN A 4 -33.03 24.16 -16.00
C GLN A 4 -31.74 24.95 -16.23
N GLN A 5 -30.91 25.09 -15.21
CA GLN A 5 -29.53 25.55 -15.36
C GLN A 5 -28.66 24.38 -15.81
N ASP A 6 -28.39 24.33 -17.11
CA ASP A 6 -27.38 23.47 -17.71
C ASP A 6 -25.99 23.83 -17.17
N ARG A 7 -25.49 23.05 -16.21
CA ARG A 7 -24.07 23.04 -15.87
C ARG A 7 -23.31 22.35 -17.01
N LYS A 8 -22.74 23.16 -17.91
CA LYS A 8 -21.67 22.74 -18.82
C LYS A 8 -20.45 22.31 -17.99
N ILE A 9 -20.35 21.02 -17.70
CA ILE A 9 -19.12 20.40 -17.23
C ILE A 9 -18.13 20.46 -18.40
N SER A 10 -17.15 21.33 -18.27
CA SER A 10 -16.00 21.46 -19.17
C SER A 10 -15.22 20.14 -19.19
N LYS A 11 -15.48 19.29 -20.19
CA LYS A 11 -14.57 18.23 -20.61
C LYS A 11 -13.33 18.86 -21.26
N LYS A 12 -12.33 19.21 -20.45
CA LYS A 12 -10.98 19.49 -20.93
C LYS A 12 -9.96 18.84 -20.00
N ASN A 13 -9.18 17.94 -20.59
CA ASN A 13 -7.91 17.37 -20.15
C ASN A 13 -7.96 16.30 -19.04
N SER A 14 -8.39 15.10 -19.42
CA SER A 14 -7.85 13.84 -18.87
C SER A 14 -7.10 13.02 -19.93
N GLN A 15 -6.61 13.69 -20.99
CA GLN A 15 -5.74 13.08 -21.99
C GLN A 15 -4.28 13.37 -21.65
N THR A 16 -3.74 12.62 -20.71
CA THR A 16 -2.31 12.29 -20.62
C THR A 16 -2.21 10.93 -19.93
N ASN A 17 -1.64 9.96 -20.66
CA ASN A 17 -1.30 8.58 -20.27
C ASN A 17 -2.39 7.51 -20.40
N SER A 18 -2.97 7.33 -21.59
CA SER A 18 -3.56 6.04 -21.99
C SER A 18 -3.10 5.54 -23.37
N LYS A 19 -1.92 5.98 -23.83
CA LYS A 19 -1.24 5.37 -24.98
C LYS A 19 -0.08 4.54 -24.45
N LEU A 20 -0.33 3.24 -24.32
CA LEU A 20 0.54 2.09 -24.62
C LEU A 20 -0.08 0.86 -23.93
N ALA A 21 -1.04 0.23 -24.61
CA ALA A 21 -1.35 -1.19 -24.43
C ALA A 21 -0.65 -1.98 -25.56
N GLY A 22 0.61 -1.63 -25.82
CA GLY A 22 1.51 -2.37 -26.68
C GLY A 22 2.61 -2.89 -25.78
N ASP A 23 2.85 -4.20 -25.82
CA ASP A 23 3.97 -4.90 -25.18
C ASP A 23 4.43 -4.24 -23.88
N ASN A 24 3.60 -4.25 -22.84
CA ASN A 24 4.13 -3.95 -21.51
C ASN A 24 5.18 -5.03 -21.25
N PRO A 25 6.49 -4.70 -21.21
CA PRO A 25 7.50 -5.70 -20.93
C PRO A 25 7.11 -6.34 -19.62
N VAL A 26 7.11 -7.67 -19.61
CA VAL A 26 7.07 -8.46 -18.40
C VAL A 26 8.18 -7.92 -17.50
N VAL A 27 7.82 -7.11 -16.50
CA VAL A 27 8.80 -6.53 -15.61
C VAL A 27 9.04 -7.58 -14.53
N GLN A 28 10.20 -8.23 -14.60
CA GLN A 28 10.77 -8.89 -13.43
C GLN A 28 11.02 -7.77 -12.42
N ARG A 29 10.08 -7.54 -11.48
CA ARG A 29 10.21 -6.46 -10.50
C ARG A 29 10.79 -6.99 -9.21
N ALA A 30 12.04 -6.62 -8.97
CA ALA A 30 12.46 -5.62 -8.01
C ALA A 30 11.47 -5.01 -6.97
N VAL A 31 11.92 -4.77 -5.73
CA VAL A 31 11.16 -4.14 -4.62
C VAL A 31 11.24 -2.61 -4.68
N GLY A 32 10.11 -1.91 -4.67
CA GLY A 32 10.03 -0.44 -4.60
C GLY A 32 9.70 0.08 -3.20
N PHE A 33 10.15 1.30 -2.88
CA PHE A 33 9.93 1.92 -1.57
C PHE A 33 9.27 3.29 -1.69
N GLU A 34 8.36 3.58 -0.77
CA GLU A 34 7.73 4.87 -0.58
C GLU A 34 7.90 5.32 0.87
N PHE A 35 8.41 6.52 1.09
CA PHE A 35 8.64 7.10 2.41
C PHE A 35 7.78 8.35 2.55
N GLY A 36 6.55 8.15 3.05
CA GLY A 36 5.56 9.22 3.18
C GLY A 36 5.61 9.96 4.52
N TYR A 37 4.83 11.04 4.65
CA TYR A 37 4.63 11.79 5.90
C TYR A 37 5.89 12.38 6.54
N CYS A 38 6.85 12.82 5.74
CA CYS A 38 7.80 13.82 6.23
C CYS A 38 6.99 15.05 6.69
N PRO A 39 7.26 15.64 7.87
CA PRO A 39 6.54 16.82 8.39
C PRO A 39 6.92 18.11 7.63
N TRP A 40 7.10 17.98 6.32
CA TRP A 40 7.57 18.96 5.35
C TRP A 40 6.38 19.37 4.52
N ILE A 41 6.15 20.68 4.43
CA ILE A 41 5.12 21.25 3.56
C ILE A 41 5.82 21.79 2.32
N LEU A 42 5.44 21.25 1.16
CA LEU A 42 5.88 21.73 -0.14
C LEU A 42 5.01 22.87 -0.64
N PHE A 43 5.65 23.93 -1.13
CA PHE A 43 4.96 25.01 -1.84
C PHE A 43 5.87 25.71 -2.85
N LYS A 44 5.27 26.28 -3.89
CA LYS A 44 5.92 27.02 -4.98
C LYS A 44 6.09 28.47 -4.60
N THR A 45 7.20 29.08 -4.98
CA THR A 45 7.31 30.53 -5.04
C THR A 45 6.45 31.03 -6.20
N VAL A 46 5.46 31.88 -5.90
CA VAL A 46 4.56 32.47 -6.90
C VAL A 46 4.58 33.97 -6.74
N GLU A 47 4.73 34.69 -7.85
CA GLU A 47 4.61 36.15 -7.87
C GLU A 47 3.14 36.55 -7.71
N LYS A 48 2.85 37.41 -6.71
CA LYS A 48 1.49 37.89 -6.45
C LYS A 48 1.12 38.99 -7.45
N HIS A 49 0.09 38.77 -8.27
CA HIS A 49 -0.46 39.86 -9.08
C HIS A 49 -1.42 40.74 -8.25
N PRO A 50 -1.53 42.06 -8.55
CA PRO A 50 -2.31 43.01 -7.74
C PRO A 50 -3.80 42.69 -7.58
N HIS A 51 -4.37 41.88 -8.46
CA HIS A 51 -5.80 41.55 -8.49
C HIS A 51 -6.11 40.14 -7.97
N GLU A 52 -5.10 39.37 -7.59
CA GLU A 52 -5.30 38.01 -7.11
C GLU A 52 -5.65 38.02 -5.63
N THR A 53 -6.66 37.23 -5.29
CA THR A 53 -7.03 36.95 -3.92
C THR A 53 -5.97 36.06 -3.26
N ASP A 54 -5.87 36.12 -1.93
CA ASP A 54 -4.93 35.26 -1.19
C ASP A 54 -5.25 33.77 -1.37
N ALA A 55 -6.51 33.41 -1.61
CA ALA A 55 -6.92 32.05 -1.92
C ALA A 55 -6.41 31.56 -3.29
N GLU A 56 -6.43 32.42 -4.31
CA GLU A 56 -5.89 32.11 -5.64
C GLU A 56 -4.37 31.93 -5.60
N ILE A 57 -3.69 32.78 -4.82
CA ILE A 57 -2.24 32.70 -4.63
C ILE A 57 -1.89 31.41 -3.89
N LEU A 58 -2.58 31.12 -2.79
CA LEU A 58 -2.37 29.88 -2.03
C LEU A 58 -2.58 28.66 -2.92
N ALA A 59 -3.62 28.65 -3.75
CA ALA A 59 -3.89 27.56 -4.68
C ALA A 59 -2.77 27.37 -5.73
N LYS A 60 -2.14 28.46 -6.19
CA LYS A 60 -0.98 28.40 -7.11
C LYS A 60 0.31 27.96 -6.42
N GLN A 61 0.45 28.29 -5.14
CA GLN A 61 1.59 27.89 -4.33
C GLN A 61 1.57 26.39 -4.03
N MET A 62 0.42 25.73 -4.07
CA MET A 62 0.36 24.30 -3.75
C MET A 62 0.83 23.39 -4.89
N TYR A 63 1.64 22.40 -4.52
CA TYR A 63 1.92 21.26 -5.40
C TYR A 63 0.72 20.31 -5.44
N LYS A 64 0.43 19.77 -6.62
CA LYS A 64 -0.56 18.70 -6.77
C LYS A 64 0.05 17.35 -6.41
N LYS A 65 -0.79 16.39 -5.99
CA LYS A 65 -0.35 15.02 -5.74
C LYS A 65 0.38 14.47 -6.96
N GLY A 66 1.58 13.93 -6.74
CA GLY A 66 2.45 13.37 -7.76
C GLY A 66 3.34 14.37 -8.50
N ASP A 67 3.21 15.69 -8.24
CA ASP A 67 4.16 16.67 -8.78
C ASP A 67 5.57 16.32 -8.24
N CYS A 68 6.55 16.20 -9.14
CA CYS A 68 7.95 15.93 -8.80
C CYS A 68 8.65 17.24 -8.42
N VAL A 69 9.34 17.26 -7.27
CA VAL A 69 10.08 18.45 -6.78
C VAL A 69 11.59 18.24 -6.80
N HIS A 70 12.03 16.99 -6.73
CA HIS A 70 13.42 16.60 -6.86
C HIS A 70 13.49 15.20 -7.49
N GLU A 71 14.42 15.00 -8.41
CA GLU A 71 14.63 13.71 -9.10
C GLU A 71 16.12 13.39 -9.16
N ALA A 72 16.47 12.17 -8.82
CA ALA A 72 17.77 11.55 -9.02
C ALA A 72 17.60 10.26 -9.83
N GLU A 73 18.70 9.56 -10.13
CA GLU A 73 18.66 8.39 -11.02
C GLU A 73 17.73 7.27 -10.52
N PHE A 74 17.71 7.00 -9.21
CA PHE A 74 16.96 5.88 -8.62
C PHE A 74 15.89 6.27 -7.61
N TRP A 75 15.63 7.56 -7.44
CA TRP A 75 14.61 8.04 -6.52
C TRP A 75 14.17 9.45 -6.86
N LYS A 76 12.98 9.82 -6.38
CA LYS A 76 12.41 11.14 -6.54
C LYS A 76 11.64 11.55 -5.31
N THR A 77 11.54 12.85 -5.11
CA THR A 77 10.69 13.49 -4.11
C THR A 77 9.46 14.03 -4.82
N THR A 78 8.27 13.64 -4.36
CA THR A 78 6.99 14.09 -4.91
C THR A 78 6.10 14.70 -3.83
N ALA A 79 5.16 15.52 -4.25
CA ALA A 79 4.12 16.02 -3.37
C ALA A 79 3.02 14.98 -3.16
N ASP A 80 2.61 14.76 -1.91
CA ASP A 80 1.40 14.05 -1.55
C ASP A 80 0.41 15.00 -0.87
N THR A 81 -0.81 15.11 -1.38
CA THR A 81 -1.80 16.07 -0.85
C THR A 81 -2.62 15.45 0.27
N PHE A 82 -2.48 15.96 1.50
CA PHE A 82 -3.28 15.53 2.65
C PHE A 82 -4.52 16.40 2.87
N SER A 83 -4.43 17.68 2.52
CA SER A 83 -5.54 18.61 2.64
C SER A 83 -5.53 19.65 1.52
N THR A 84 -6.53 20.52 1.50
CA THR A 84 -6.60 21.68 0.59
C THR A 84 -5.58 22.77 0.90
N ARG A 85 -4.72 22.59 1.92
CA ARG A 85 -3.75 23.60 2.37
C ARG A 85 -2.33 23.09 2.49
N GLU A 86 -2.12 21.78 2.39
CA GLU A 86 -0.84 21.14 2.71
C GLU A 86 -0.53 20.03 1.72
N SER A 87 0.66 20.12 1.14
CA SER A 87 1.28 19.07 0.34
C SER A 87 2.46 18.52 1.14
N TYR A 88 2.32 17.29 1.66
CA TYR A 88 3.43 16.57 2.28
C TYR A 88 4.42 16.12 1.22
N VAL A 89 5.59 15.70 1.70
CA VAL A 89 6.63 15.09 0.89
C VAL A 89 6.52 13.57 0.96
N GLU A 90 6.63 12.94 -0.20
CA GLU A 90 6.81 11.51 -0.36
C GLU A 90 8.06 11.25 -1.19
N ILE A 91 8.96 10.41 -0.67
CA ILE A 91 10.14 9.95 -1.41
C ILE A 91 9.83 8.58 -2.00
N ILE A 92 9.99 8.43 -3.31
CA ILE A 92 9.67 7.23 -4.06
C ILE A 92 10.94 6.73 -4.75
N THR A 93 11.30 5.46 -4.57
CA THR A 93 12.43 4.85 -5.26
C THR A 93 11.99 4.21 -6.57
N LYS A 94 12.93 4.01 -7.49
CA LYS A 94 12.80 2.95 -8.49
C LYS A 94 12.83 1.59 -7.78
N PRO A 95 12.26 0.54 -8.39
CA PRO A 95 12.41 -0.83 -7.88
C PRO A 95 13.89 -1.27 -7.87
N PHE A 96 14.28 -2.07 -6.86
CA PHE A 96 15.60 -2.73 -6.78
C PHE A 96 15.50 -4.25 -6.90
N GLU A 97 16.34 -4.87 -7.73
CA GLU A 97 16.39 -6.34 -7.91
C GLU A 97 16.57 -7.08 -6.58
N GLU A 98 15.98 -8.28 -6.50
CA GLU A 98 16.05 -9.15 -5.32
C GLU A 98 17.38 -9.93 -5.26
N ASP A 99 18.50 -9.24 -5.39
CA ASP A 99 19.85 -9.82 -5.37
C ASP A 99 20.85 -8.93 -4.59
N GLU A 100 22.12 -9.35 -4.54
CA GLU A 100 23.18 -8.57 -3.88
C GLU A 100 23.43 -7.21 -4.55
N ASN A 101 23.28 -7.12 -5.87
CA ASN A 101 23.49 -5.88 -6.59
C ASN A 101 22.38 -4.87 -6.26
N GLY A 102 21.13 -5.32 -6.21
CA GLY A 102 19.99 -4.54 -5.78
C GLY A 102 20.12 -4.06 -4.33
N LEU A 103 20.67 -4.89 -3.43
CA LEU A 103 20.97 -4.48 -2.05
C LEU A 103 22.04 -3.38 -1.98
N VAL A 104 23.14 -3.51 -2.73
CA VAL A 104 24.19 -2.48 -2.80
C VAL A 104 23.61 -1.19 -3.38
N GLN A 105 22.82 -1.29 -4.44
CA GLN A 105 22.18 -0.15 -5.08
C GLN A 105 21.19 0.54 -4.14
N LEU A 106 20.34 -0.21 -3.43
CA LEU A 106 19.41 0.32 -2.44
C LEU A 106 20.17 1.02 -1.31
N SER A 107 21.25 0.43 -0.79
CA SER A 107 22.07 1.08 0.23
C SER A 107 22.62 2.43 -0.25
N ASN A 108 23.16 2.49 -1.47
CA ASN A 108 23.69 3.71 -2.05
C ASN A 108 22.59 4.78 -2.24
N VAL A 109 21.37 4.36 -2.61
CA VAL A 109 20.22 5.27 -2.72
C VAL A 109 19.79 5.79 -1.35
N MET A 110 19.79 4.95 -0.31
CA MET A 110 19.50 5.40 1.05
C MET A 110 20.55 6.40 1.55
N ASP A 111 21.83 6.20 1.23
CA ASP A 111 22.89 7.18 1.51
C ASP A 111 22.61 8.53 0.82
N GLN A 112 22.23 8.52 -0.46
CA GLN A 112 21.90 9.74 -1.20
C GLN A 112 20.66 10.46 -0.65
N ILE A 113 19.64 9.72 -0.24
CA ILE A 113 18.44 10.28 0.39
C ILE A 113 18.83 10.94 1.71
N GLU A 114 19.59 10.26 2.56
CA GLU A 114 20.05 10.80 3.85
C GLU A 114 20.89 12.07 3.67
N GLU A 115 21.84 12.08 2.74
CA GLU A 115 22.63 13.26 2.39
C GLU A 115 21.74 14.43 1.92
N PHE A 116 20.76 14.18 1.05
CA PHE A 116 19.83 15.22 0.59
C PHE A 116 19.02 15.79 1.74
N LEU A 117 18.45 14.94 2.59
CA LEU A 117 17.66 15.38 3.75
C LEU A 117 18.52 16.21 4.71
N ASN A 118 19.77 15.78 4.95
CA ASN A 118 20.72 16.53 5.76
C ASN A 118 21.08 17.89 5.13
N ALA A 119 21.28 17.95 3.82
CA ALA A 119 21.55 19.19 3.10
C ALA A 119 20.36 20.17 3.19
N VAL A 120 19.13 19.67 3.07
CA VAL A 120 17.90 20.44 3.26
C VAL A 120 17.82 21.02 4.68
N LEU A 121 18.13 20.21 5.71
CA LEU A 121 18.13 20.65 7.11
C LEU A 121 19.25 21.66 7.44
N GLN A 122 20.43 21.52 6.83
CA GLN A 122 21.59 22.41 7.07
C GLN A 122 21.48 23.75 6.35
N THR A 123 20.61 23.87 5.34
CA THR A 123 20.42 25.13 4.59
C THR A 123 19.83 26.24 5.46
N GLU A 124 19.28 25.92 6.64
CA GLU A 124 18.88 26.92 7.63
C GLU A 124 19.90 27.08 8.76
N SER A 125 20.34 28.32 8.98
CA SER A 125 21.18 28.68 10.12
C SER A 125 20.42 28.68 11.46
N LYS A 126 19.08 28.73 11.44
CA LYS A 126 18.17 28.54 12.60
C LYS A 126 16.74 28.18 12.12
N PRO A 127 16.28 26.93 12.27
CA PRO A 127 14.87 26.62 12.04
C PRO A 127 14.00 27.27 13.12
N MET A 128 13.45 28.44 12.79
CA MET A 128 12.32 29.00 13.52
C MET A 128 11.05 28.43 12.89
N ILE A 129 10.40 27.54 13.66
CA ILE A 129 9.11 26.91 13.32
C ILE A 129 8.16 27.99 12.79
N GLY A 130 7.68 27.83 11.56
CA GLY A 130 6.56 28.61 11.01
C GLY A 130 6.89 29.89 10.24
N GLU A 131 8.17 30.29 10.10
CA GLU A 131 8.51 31.56 9.43
C GLU A 131 9.55 31.46 8.31
N ASN A 132 10.46 30.48 8.33
CA ASN A 132 11.49 30.33 7.30
C ASN A 132 11.26 29.06 6.48
N ALA A 133 11.13 29.22 5.17
CA ALA A 133 11.06 28.12 4.24
C ALA A 133 12.38 27.99 3.49
N VAL A 134 12.81 26.75 3.26
CA VAL A 134 14.01 26.43 2.50
C VAL A 134 13.65 26.38 1.02
N ALA A 135 14.20 27.30 0.23
CA ALA A 135 14.15 27.20 -1.21
C ALA A 135 15.07 26.04 -1.67
N LEU A 136 14.51 25.00 -2.28
CA LEU A 136 15.24 23.79 -2.64
C LEU A 136 16.37 24.06 -3.65
N LYS A 137 16.24 25.11 -4.47
CA LYS A 137 17.32 25.57 -5.37
C LYS A 137 18.63 25.95 -4.67
N ASN A 138 18.58 26.25 -3.36
CA ASN A 138 19.76 26.62 -2.58
C ASN A 138 20.38 25.41 -1.87
N VAL A 139 19.75 24.25 -1.92
CA VAL A 139 20.26 23.02 -1.29
C VAL A 139 21.44 22.51 -2.14
N PRO A 140 22.62 22.28 -1.53
CA PRO A 140 23.74 21.72 -2.27
C PRO A 140 23.41 20.30 -2.72
N ILE A 141 23.13 20.14 -4.01
CA ILE A 141 22.82 18.84 -4.62
C ILE A 141 23.97 18.30 -5.45
N LYS A 142 24.07 16.97 -5.51
CA LYS A 142 25.02 16.26 -6.36
C LYS A 142 24.72 16.49 -7.85
N THR A 143 25.78 16.47 -8.66
CA THR A 143 25.67 16.54 -10.12
C THR A 143 24.72 15.46 -10.65
N GLY A 144 23.79 15.85 -11.54
CA GLY A 144 22.80 14.94 -12.14
C GLY A 144 21.45 14.93 -11.43
N HIS A 145 21.31 15.56 -10.27
CA HIS A 145 20.01 15.76 -9.62
C HIS A 145 19.24 16.89 -10.31
N LEU A 146 17.93 16.72 -10.49
CA LEU A 146 17.02 17.75 -10.98
C LEU A 146 16.18 18.29 -9.81
N ILE A 147 16.09 19.61 -9.68
CA ILE A 147 15.26 20.27 -8.67
C ILE A 147 14.32 21.27 -9.35
N ASP A 148 13.06 21.28 -8.93
CA ASP A 148 12.14 22.36 -9.24
C ASP A 148 12.63 23.66 -8.57
N GLN A 149 13.04 24.61 -9.40
CA GLN A 149 13.61 25.89 -8.97
C GLN A 149 12.62 26.77 -8.20
N GLN A 150 11.32 26.46 -8.27
CA GLN A 150 10.27 27.14 -7.53
C GLN A 150 9.94 26.45 -6.21
N ALA A 151 10.47 25.25 -5.95
CA ALA A 151 10.12 24.48 -4.77
C ALA A 151 10.70 25.08 -3.49
N ASN A 152 9.84 25.19 -2.49
CA ASN A 152 10.22 25.50 -1.11
C ASN A 152 9.67 24.42 -0.18
N VAL A 153 10.39 24.18 0.90
CA VAL A 153 10.01 23.27 1.97
C VAL A 153 9.89 24.06 3.28
N LEU A 154 8.77 23.91 3.97
CA LEU A 154 8.57 24.41 5.33
C LEU A 154 8.53 23.24 6.31
N PHE A 155 9.29 23.34 7.42
CA PHE A 155 9.28 22.34 8.48
C PHE A 155 8.21 22.68 9.54
N ARG A 156 7.34 21.71 9.83
CA ARG A 156 6.27 21.88 10.84
C ARG A 156 6.74 21.69 12.27
N ASP A 157 7.83 20.95 12.46
CA ASP A 157 8.33 20.58 13.77
C ASP A 157 9.86 20.69 13.81
N LYS A 158 10.42 20.94 14.99
CA LYS A 158 11.86 20.83 15.25
C LYS A 158 12.33 19.37 15.31
N ALA A 159 11.39 18.43 15.38
CA ALA A 159 11.70 17.01 15.31
C ALA A 159 12.39 16.67 13.98
N LEU A 160 13.38 15.79 14.05
CA LEU A 160 14.04 15.21 12.87
C LEU A 160 12.98 14.66 11.90
N PRO A 161 13.24 14.71 10.58
CA PRO A 161 12.33 14.13 9.60
C PRO A 161 12.07 12.67 9.96
N THR A 162 10.78 12.35 10.13
CA THR A 162 10.30 10.99 10.30
C THR A 162 9.52 10.60 9.06
N CYS A 163 9.59 9.33 8.70
CA CYS A 163 8.95 8.77 7.52
C CYS A 163 8.01 7.65 7.96
N VAL A 164 6.94 7.46 7.20
CA VAL A 164 6.11 6.26 7.25
C VAL A 164 6.52 5.40 6.07
N PRO A 165 7.39 4.41 6.27
CA PRO A 165 7.88 3.59 5.18
C PRO A 165 6.79 2.65 4.67
N GLN A 166 6.83 2.41 3.37
CA GLN A 166 6.03 1.44 2.65
C GLN A 166 6.94 0.77 1.62
N ALA A 167 6.65 -0.49 1.31
CA ALA A 167 7.34 -1.23 0.26
C ALA A 167 6.31 -1.88 -0.66
N THR A 168 6.63 -2.03 -1.94
CA THR A 168 5.81 -2.77 -2.90
C THR A 168 6.67 -3.83 -3.59
N ALA A 169 6.21 -5.07 -3.61
CA ALA A 169 6.92 -6.18 -4.24
C ALA A 169 5.94 -7.19 -4.85
N GLY A 170 6.37 -7.91 -5.88
CA GLY A 170 5.68 -9.10 -6.38
C GLY A 170 5.84 -10.23 -5.38
N ILE A 171 4.77 -10.71 -4.76
CA ILE A 171 4.83 -11.84 -3.83
C ILE A 171 4.05 -13.00 -4.42
N ARG A 172 4.71 -14.12 -4.72
CA ARG A 172 4.03 -15.29 -5.27
C ARG A 172 2.92 -15.75 -4.30
N LEU A 173 1.77 -16.15 -4.85
CA LEU A 173 0.63 -16.59 -4.04
C LEU A 173 0.99 -17.77 -3.13
N ASP A 174 1.77 -18.74 -3.61
CA ASP A 174 2.22 -19.87 -2.82
C ASP A 174 3.21 -19.52 -1.69
N LYS A 175 3.69 -18.28 -1.66
CA LYS A 175 4.56 -17.73 -0.60
C LYS A 175 3.82 -16.82 0.38
N LEU A 176 2.55 -16.47 0.10
CA LEU A 176 1.78 -15.64 1.02
C LEU A 176 1.55 -16.32 2.36
N THR A 177 1.34 -17.64 2.40
CA THR A 177 1.21 -18.38 3.67
C THR A 177 2.46 -18.25 4.54
N ASP A 178 3.64 -18.39 3.95
CA ASP A 178 4.91 -18.21 4.65
C ASP A 178 5.00 -16.78 5.19
N LEU A 179 4.62 -15.78 4.39
CA LEU A 179 4.52 -14.39 4.84
C LEU A 179 3.58 -14.24 6.05
N TYR A 180 2.37 -14.80 6.01
CA TYR A 180 1.41 -14.76 7.12
C TYR A 180 1.96 -15.44 8.37
N PHE A 181 2.64 -16.58 8.24
CA PHE A 181 3.29 -17.25 9.36
C PHE A 181 4.37 -16.37 9.97
N HIS A 182 5.25 -15.77 9.18
CA HIS A 182 6.28 -14.87 9.68
C HIS A 182 5.65 -13.66 10.39
N LEU A 183 4.65 -13.02 9.79
CA LEU A 183 3.97 -11.88 10.41
C LEU A 183 3.16 -12.27 11.66
N GLY A 184 2.72 -13.53 11.77
CA GLY A 184 1.91 -14.07 12.85
C GLY A 184 2.69 -14.74 14.00
N GLN A 185 3.99 -14.97 13.87
CA GLN A 185 4.83 -15.73 14.82
C GLN A 185 5.09 -15.07 16.18
N HIS A 186 4.41 -13.96 16.49
CA HIS A 186 4.72 -13.16 17.67
C HIS A 186 3.52 -13.04 18.60
N GLU A 187 3.31 -14.07 19.41
CA GLU A 187 2.42 -13.98 20.58
C GLU A 187 3.12 -13.22 21.72
N PRO A 188 2.49 -12.18 22.30
CA PRO A 188 3.04 -11.49 23.46
C PRO A 188 3.20 -12.45 24.65
N GLY A 189 4.44 -12.83 24.95
CA GLY A 189 4.78 -13.74 26.06
C GLY A 189 5.64 -14.94 25.68
N ASP A 190 5.90 -15.17 24.39
CA ASP A 190 6.79 -16.24 23.94
C ASP A 190 8.25 -15.97 24.43
N PRO A 191 8.89 -16.87 25.20
CA PRO A 191 10.29 -16.71 25.63
C PRO A 191 11.28 -16.59 24.46
N ASP A 192 10.97 -17.19 23.31
CA ASP A 192 11.79 -17.09 22.11
C ASP A 192 11.59 -15.75 21.38
N PHE A 193 10.45 -15.07 21.57
CA PHE A 193 10.25 -13.69 21.10
C PHE A 193 11.24 -12.70 21.73
N VAL A 194 11.63 -12.88 23.00
CA VAL A 194 12.66 -12.03 23.63
C VAL A 194 14.03 -12.22 22.98
N LYS A 195 14.31 -13.41 22.43
CA LYS A 195 15.53 -13.69 21.66
C LYS A 195 15.41 -13.21 20.20
N GLU A 196 14.24 -13.33 19.60
CA GLU A 196 13.97 -12.90 18.21
C GLU A 196 13.76 -11.40 18.04
N LYS A 197 13.56 -10.62 19.11
CA LYS A 197 13.70 -9.16 19.12
C LYS A 197 15.04 -8.65 18.55
N LYS A 198 16.02 -9.54 18.37
CA LYS A 198 17.30 -9.24 17.74
C LYS A 198 17.29 -9.35 16.20
N LYS A 199 16.19 -9.75 15.55
CA LYS A 199 16.08 -9.92 14.09
C LYS A 199 15.47 -8.66 13.44
N PRO A 200 16.27 -7.80 12.78
CA PRO A 200 15.82 -6.47 12.32
C PRO A 200 14.78 -6.52 11.18
N GLY A 201 14.81 -7.61 10.41
CA GLY A 201 13.93 -7.96 9.27
C GLY A 201 12.44 -7.80 9.52
N LEU A 202 11.93 -8.63 10.42
CA LEU A 202 10.51 -8.85 10.65
C LEU A 202 9.89 -7.75 11.52
N MET A 203 10.67 -7.21 12.46
CA MET A 203 10.29 -6.03 13.24
C MET A 203 10.04 -4.80 12.34
N ALA A 204 10.66 -4.76 11.15
CA ALA A 204 10.38 -3.76 10.11
C ALA A 204 8.94 -3.82 9.60
N LEU A 205 8.29 -4.99 9.62
CA LEU A 205 6.94 -5.19 9.08
C LEU A 205 5.84 -5.11 10.15
N MET A 206 6.19 -5.01 11.44
CA MET A 206 5.26 -5.05 12.56
C MET A 206 5.04 -3.71 13.26
N ARG A 207 3.77 -3.35 13.47
CA ARG A 207 3.35 -2.05 14.03
C ARG A 207 3.68 -1.94 15.52
N ASP A 208 4.70 -1.17 15.86
CA ASP A 208 4.99 -0.77 17.25
C ASP A 208 4.11 0.42 17.67
N LYS A 209 2.80 0.20 17.84
CA LYS A 209 1.97 1.15 18.58
C LYS A 209 1.95 0.74 20.04
N GLY A 210 2.45 1.63 20.90
CA GLY A 210 2.73 1.44 22.32
C GLY A 210 1.53 1.17 23.23
N ASP A 211 0.68 0.21 22.91
CA ASP A 211 -0.24 -0.41 23.85
C ASP A 211 -0.19 -1.93 23.65
N ASN A 212 0.29 -2.67 24.66
CA ASN A 212 0.60 -4.11 24.55
C ASN A 212 -0.64 -4.97 24.26
N SER A 213 -1.85 -4.43 24.41
CA SER A 213 -3.10 -5.17 24.22
C SER A 213 -3.51 -5.33 22.75
N GLU A 214 -3.23 -4.36 21.87
CA GLU A 214 -3.63 -4.42 20.45
C GLU A 214 -2.71 -5.32 19.60
N LYS A 215 -1.42 -5.43 19.95
CA LYS A 215 -0.45 -6.25 19.19
C LYS A 215 -0.75 -7.74 19.24
N ALA A 216 -1.21 -8.22 20.40
CA ALA A 216 -1.68 -9.60 20.57
C ALA A 216 -2.80 -9.93 19.56
N SER A 217 -3.62 -8.94 19.21
CA SER A 217 -4.78 -9.15 18.34
C SER A 217 -4.40 -9.35 16.87
N HIS A 218 -3.41 -8.62 16.33
CA HIS A 218 -3.12 -8.67 14.90
C HIS A 218 -2.39 -9.96 14.50
N ALA A 219 -1.31 -10.33 15.21
CA ALA A 219 -0.60 -11.58 14.97
C ALA A 219 -1.54 -12.80 15.12
N PHE A 220 -2.39 -12.78 16.14
CA PHE A 220 -3.42 -13.79 16.36
C PHE A 220 -4.44 -13.85 15.22
N ILE A 221 -4.87 -12.70 14.67
CA ILE A 221 -5.76 -12.65 13.49
C ILE A 221 -5.07 -13.27 12.27
N LEU A 222 -3.81 -12.92 11.99
CA LEU A 222 -3.07 -13.47 10.84
C LEU A 222 -2.86 -14.98 10.96
N ARG A 223 -2.55 -15.48 12.15
CA ARG A 223 -2.45 -16.92 12.41
C ARG A 223 -3.80 -17.63 12.19
N LYS A 224 -4.88 -17.08 12.75
CA LYS A 224 -6.23 -17.61 12.52
C LYS A 224 -6.62 -17.61 11.05
N ILE A 225 -6.23 -16.58 10.29
CA ILE A 225 -6.46 -16.52 8.85
C ILE A 225 -5.76 -17.70 8.15
N ALA A 226 -4.51 -17.99 8.50
CA ALA A 226 -3.79 -19.13 7.95
C ALA A 226 -4.51 -20.45 8.29
N ASP A 227 -4.90 -20.65 9.55
CA ASP A 227 -5.64 -21.85 9.98
C ASP A 227 -6.95 -22.04 9.20
N ILE A 228 -7.71 -20.96 9.02
CA ILE A 228 -8.96 -20.97 8.23
C ILE A 228 -8.67 -21.27 6.75
N ALA A 229 -7.61 -20.72 6.19
CA ALA A 229 -7.22 -21.00 4.80
C ALA A 229 -6.85 -22.48 4.59
N PHE A 230 -6.20 -23.12 5.57
CA PHE A 230 -5.95 -24.57 5.54
C PHE A 230 -7.25 -25.38 5.64
N GLU A 231 -8.21 -24.96 6.46
CA GLU A 231 -9.53 -25.62 6.52
C GLU A 231 -10.24 -25.56 5.17
N LEU A 232 -10.25 -24.40 4.53
CA LEU A 232 -10.79 -24.20 3.18
C LEU A 232 -10.10 -25.09 2.14
N ALA A 233 -8.77 -25.22 2.21
CA ALA A 233 -8.02 -26.10 1.34
C ALA A 233 -8.45 -27.57 1.49
N ARG A 234 -8.66 -28.04 2.73
CA ARG A 234 -9.14 -29.42 2.99
C ARG A 234 -10.56 -29.66 2.48
N MET A 235 -11.43 -28.66 2.59
CA MET A 235 -12.77 -28.73 2.01
C MET A 235 -12.69 -28.87 0.48
N LEU A 236 -11.87 -28.05 -0.18
CA LEU A 236 -11.70 -28.10 -1.63
C LEU A 236 -11.05 -29.41 -2.11
N GLU A 237 -10.02 -29.90 -1.40
CA GLU A 237 -9.34 -31.18 -1.67
C GLU A 237 -10.33 -32.34 -1.69
N THR A 238 -11.31 -32.33 -0.77
CA THR A 238 -12.36 -33.36 -0.71
C THR A 238 -13.28 -33.32 -1.94
N ILE A 239 -13.50 -32.14 -2.51
CA ILE A 239 -14.39 -31.92 -3.66
C ILE A 239 -13.69 -32.27 -4.96
N ILE A 240 -12.46 -31.79 -5.14
CA ILE A 240 -11.68 -32.02 -6.37
C ILE A 240 -11.00 -33.39 -6.40
N ASN A 241 -10.91 -34.06 -5.24
CA ASN A 241 -10.25 -35.36 -5.07
C ASN A 241 -8.78 -35.36 -5.53
N GLU A 242 -8.10 -34.23 -5.34
CA GLU A 242 -6.70 -33.97 -5.65
C GLU A 242 -6.10 -33.00 -4.62
N PRO A 243 -4.79 -33.06 -4.33
CA PRO A 243 -4.16 -32.11 -3.42
C PRO A 243 -4.32 -30.67 -3.88
N VAL A 244 -4.81 -29.80 -3.00
CA VAL A 244 -4.98 -28.37 -3.29
C VAL A 244 -3.63 -27.65 -3.29
N SER A 245 -3.46 -26.72 -4.23
CA SER A 245 -2.25 -25.95 -4.40
C SER A 245 -1.98 -24.99 -3.24
N SER A 246 -0.71 -24.79 -2.91
CA SER A 246 -0.28 -23.73 -1.99
C SER A 246 -0.68 -22.33 -2.49
N THR A 247 -0.79 -22.14 -3.81
CA THR A 247 -1.33 -20.93 -4.45
C THR A 247 -2.74 -20.61 -3.95
N PHE A 248 -3.64 -21.60 -3.86
CA PHE A 248 -4.98 -21.41 -3.31
C PHE A 248 -4.95 -20.97 -1.85
N ILE A 249 -4.15 -21.64 -1.03
CA ILE A 249 -4.05 -21.32 0.41
C ILE A 249 -3.59 -19.86 0.61
N GLY A 250 -2.59 -19.42 -0.15
CA GLY A 250 -2.10 -18.05 -0.09
C GLY A 250 -3.11 -17.02 -0.61
N PHE A 251 -3.78 -17.31 -1.74
CA PHE A 251 -4.83 -16.46 -2.27
C PHE A 251 -5.98 -16.28 -1.26
N VAL A 252 -6.48 -17.39 -0.71
CA VAL A 252 -7.57 -17.39 0.26
C VAL A 252 -7.17 -16.69 1.56
N SER A 253 -5.92 -16.85 2.02
CA SER A 253 -5.41 -16.11 3.18
C SER A 253 -5.51 -14.58 2.98
N LEU A 254 -5.20 -14.10 1.78
CA LEU A 254 -5.32 -12.68 1.43
C LEU A 254 -6.79 -12.23 1.35
N VAL A 255 -7.67 -13.03 0.75
CA VAL A 255 -9.11 -12.76 0.72
C VAL A 255 -9.69 -12.67 2.14
N LEU A 256 -9.37 -13.64 3.00
CA LEU A 256 -9.81 -13.67 4.39
C LEU A 256 -9.28 -12.47 5.18
N THR A 257 -8.03 -12.07 4.95
CA THR A 257 -7.47 -10.84 5.55
C THR A 257 -8.34 -9.64 5.21
N TYR A 258 -8.75 -9.50 3.96
CA TYR A 258 -9.60 -8.39 3.52
C TYR A 258 -11.01 -8.46 4.13
N LEU A 259 -11.62 -9.64 4.19
CA LEU A 259 -12.95 -9.82 4.79
C LEU A 259 -12.96 -9.55 6.30
N ILE A 260 -11.94 -10.02 7.02
CA ILE A 260 -11.82 -9.90 8.47
C ILE A 260 -11.42 -8.49 8.88
N CYS A 261 -10.39 -7.94 8.23
CA CYS A 261 -9.90 -6.61 8.55
C CYS A 261 -10.82 -5.50 8.03
N GLY A 262 -11.50 -5.69 6.90
CA GLY A 262 -12.52 -4.75 6.40
C GLY A 262 -13.68 -4.53 7.39
N ASN A 263 -13.85 -5.46 8.34
CA ASN A 263 -14.85 -5.40 9.40
C ASN A 263 -14.31 -4.81 10.74
N SER A 264 -13.00 -4.67 10.91
CA SER A 264 -12.40 -4.47 12.25
C SER A 264 -12.20 -2.99 12.65
N GLY A 265 -12.12 -2.04 11.72
CA GLY A 265 -11.64 -0.68 12.03
C GLY A 265 -12.61 0.47 11.82
N SER A 266 -12.47 1.53 12.62
CA SER A 266 -12.96 2.88 12.35
C SER A 266 -11.86 3.71 11.67
N GLU A 267 -11.30 3.19 10.58
CA GLU A 267 -10.16 3.83 9.92
C GLU A 267 -10.60 5.08 9.15
N ILE A 268 -9.71 6.06 9.05
CA ILE A 268 -9.98 7.34 8.36
C ILE A 268 -9.98 7.16 6.83
N TYR A 269 -9.40 6.06 6.35
CA TYR A 269 -9.15 5.77 4.94
C TYR A 269 -9.39 4.29 4.62
N ALA A 270 -9.87 3.99 3.41
CA ALA A 270 -10.14 2.63 2.96
C ALA A 270 -8.90 1.73 2.99
N LYS A 271 -7.70 2.28 2.86
CA LYS A 271 -6.44 1.51 2.90
C LYS A 271 -5.95 1.15 4.29
N GLY A 272 -6.52 1.76 5.33
CA GLY A 272 -6.02 1.62 6.70
C GLY A 272 -6.34 0.30 7.38
N PHE A 273 -7.24 -0.52 6.82
CA PHE A 273 -7.72 -1.72 7.50
C PHE A 273 -6.68 -2.85 7.57
N THR A 274 -5.70 -2.88 6.67
CA THR A 274 -4.69 -3.95 6.59
C THR A 274 -3.30 -3.38 6.31
N SER A 275 -2.28 -4.09 6.77
CA SER A 275 -0.85 -3.83 6.47
C SER A 275 -0.40 -4.42 5.14
N LEU A 276 -1.13 -5.41 4.61
CA LEU A 276 -0.87 -6.04 3.31
C LEU A 276 -1.94 -5.61 2.32
N LEU A 277 -1.57 -4.81 1.33
CA LEU A 277 -2.47 -4.38 0.26
C LEU A 277 -2.14 -5.01 -1.08
N ALA A 278 -3.12 -5.70 -1.65
CA ALA A 278 -3.16 -6.07 -3.05
C ALA A 278 -3.18 -4.81 -3.96
N ARG A 279 -2.15 -4.66 -4.78
CA ARG A 279 -2.07 -3.68 -5.87
C ARG A 279 -2.51 -4.30 -7.20
N THR A 280 -2.20 -5.57 -7.42
CA THR A 280 -2.86 -6.42 -8.42
C THR A 280 -4.30 -6.69 -7.98
N ASP A 281 -5.24 -6.77 -8.91
CA ASP A 281 -6.63 -7.05 -8.59
C ASP A 281 -6.91 -8.53 -8.27
N PHE A 282 -7.89 -8.79 -7.41
CA PHE A 282 -8.18 -10.14 -6.92
C PHE A 282 -8.72 -11.09 -8.00
N ALA A 283 -9.39 -10.56 -9.02
CA ALA A 283 -9.84 -11.35 -10.16
C ALA A 283 -8.66 -11.92 -10.96
N THR A 284 -7.59 -11.14 -11.09
CA THR A 284 -6.33 -11.56 -11.72
C THR A 284 -5.62 -12.59 -10.85
N MET A 285 -5.59 -12.40 -9.53
CA MET A 285 -5.05 -13.42 -8.62
C MET A 285 -5.81 -14.73 -8.68
N PHE A 286 -7.14 -14.70 -8.78
CA PHE A 286 -7.96 -15.90 -8.96
C PHE A 286 -7.58 -16.66 -10.24
N LYS A 287 -7.27 -15.94 -11.34
CA LYS A 287 -6.79 -16.55 -12.59
C LYS A 287 -5.42 -17.23 -12.48
N MET A 288 -4.66 -16.97 -11.41
CA MET A 288 -3.36 -17.62 -11.16
C MET A 288 -3.49 -19.00 -10.49
N LEU A 289 -4.68 -19.37 -10.01
CA LEU A 289 -4.93 -20.69 -9.45
C LEU A 289 -4.81 -21.77 -10.55
N PRO A 290 -4.49 -23.03 -10.21
CA PRO A 290 -4.66 -24.17 -11.11
C PRO A 290 -6.04 -24.19 -11.77
N GLU A 291 -6.10 -24.59 -13.05
CA GLU A 291 -7.34 -24.56 -13.85
C GLU A 291 -8.47 -25.40 -13.22
N VAL A 292 -8.15 -26.57 -12.66
CA VAL A 292 -9.10 -27.45 -11.97
C VAL A 292 -9.75 -26.73 -10.78
N GLU A 293 -8.96 -26.07 -9.94
CA GLU A 293 -9.46 -25.31 -8.80
C GLU A 293 -10.33 -24.13 -9.26
N GLN A 294 -9.88 -23.37 -10.28
CA GLN A 294 -10.66 -22.26 -10.84
C GLN A 294 -12.02 -22.73 -11.35
N GLN A 295 -12.06 -23.84 -12.09
CA GLN A 295 -13.27 -24.35 -12.70
C GLN A 295 -14.29 -24.72 -11.62
N VAL A 296 -13.88 -25.52 -10.64
CA VAL A 296 -14.75 -25.95 -9.54
C VAL A 296 -15.27 -24.77 -8.71
N LEU A 297 -14.43 -23.76 -8.46
CA LEU A 297 -14.83 -22.57 -7.72
C LEU A 297 -15.69 -21.60 -8.53
N LYS A 298 -15.72 -21.69 -9.87
CA LYS A 298 -16.59 -20.91 -10.76
C LYS A 298 -17.93 -21.59 -11.04
N GLU A 299 -18.02 -22.90 -10.85
CA GLU A 299 -19.25 -23.65 -11.09
C GLU A 299 -20.43 -23.11 -10.28
N ASN A 300 -21.64 -23.21 -10.85
CA ASN A 300 -22.88 -22.71 -10.26
C ASN A 300 -22.74 -21.26 -9.75
N ASP A 301 -22.19 -20.38 -10.59
CA ASP A 301 -21.97 -18.96 -10.30
C ASP A 301 -21.14 -18.69 -9.02
N GLY A 302 -20.28 -19.65 -8.65
CA GLY A 302 -19.41 -19.57 -7.47
C GLY A 302 -20.13 -19.82 -6.14
N GLU A 303 -21.29 -20.48 -6.12
CA GLU A 303 -21.99 -20.80 -4.88
C GLU A 303 -21.14 -21.66 -3.92
N LEU A 304 -20.36 -22.61 -4.44
CA LEU A 304 -19.43 -23.38 -3.61
C LEU A 304 -18.38 -22.47 -2.95
N TRP A 305 -17.79 -21.56 -3.72
CA TRP A 305 -16.81 -20.58 -3.22
C TRP A 305 -17.41 -19.73 -2.09
N LEU A 306 -18.64 -19.27 -2.26
CA LEU A 306 -19.37 -18.49 -1.26
C LEU A 306 -19.67 -19.31 0.00
N GLU A 307 -20.18 -20.54 -0.15
CA GLU A 307 -20.50 -21.44 0.96
C GLU A 307 -19.25 -21.76 1.80
N MET A 308 -18.15 -22.08 1.13
CA MET A 308 -16.87 -22.36 1.78
C MET A 308 -16.41 -21.17 2.63
N ILE A 309 -16.38 -19.96 2.05
CA ILE A 309 -15.98 -18.75 2.78
C ILE A 309 -16.97 -18.42 3.90
N GLU A 310 -18.28 -18.49 3.66
CA GLU A 310 -19.30 -18.20 4.68
C GLU A 310 -19.21 -19.14 5.89
N ASN A 311 -18.99 -20.44 5.66
CA ASN A 311 -18.92 -21.44 6.73
C ASN A 311 -17.68 -21.32 7.60
N THR A 312 -16.59 -20.79 7.05
CA THR A 312 -15.29 -20.71 7.72
C THR A 312 -15.03 -19.34 8.37
N LEU A 313 -15.76 -18.30 7.97
CA LEU A 313 -15.71 -17.00 8.65
C LEU A 313 -16.23 -17.08 10.10
N PRO A 314 -15.70 -16.22 11.00
CA PRO A 314 -16.27 -16.03 12.34
C PRO A 314 -17.78 -15.71 12.29
N GLN A 315 -18.54 -16.19 13.27
CA GLN A 315 -20.02 -16.12 13.27
C GLN A 315 -20.57 -14.72 13.02
N ASP A 316 -19.94 -13.68 13.59
CA ASP A 316 -20.32 -12.27 13.42
C ASP A 316 -20.04 -11.72 12.01
N GLN A 317 -19.29 -12.45 11.19
CA GLN A 317 -18.85 -12.05 9.86
C GLN A 317 -19.43 -12.88 8.71
N ARG A 318 -20.08 -14.02 9.02
CA ARG A 318 -20.59 -14.99 8.03
C ARG A 318 -21.55 -14.38 7.01
N ARG A 319 -22.35 -13.38 7.40
CA ARG A 319 -23.36 -12.78 6.52
C ARG A 319 -22.70 -12.04 5.34
N LEU A 320 -22.58 -12.71 4.20
CA LEU A 320 -21.92 -12.17 3.01
C LEU A 320 -22.70 -11.03 2.34
N ASP A 321 -24.01 -10.91 2.58
CA ASP A 321 -24.83 -9.82 2.03
C ASP A 321 -24.64 -8.49 2.75
N MET A 322 -23.87 -8.47 3.85
CA MET A 322 -23.51 -7.23 4.52
C MET A 322 -22.53 -6.39 3.68
N PRO A 323 -22.54 -5.06 3.87
CA PRO A 323 -21.41 -4.17 3.52
C PRO A 323 -20.05 -4.83 3.67
N PHE A 324 -19.18 -4.69 2.66
CA PHE A 324 -17.78 -5.09 2.76
C PHE A 324 -17.08 -4.31 3.88
N PHE A 325 -17.27 -2.99 3.89
CA PHE A 325 -16.81 -2.11 4.98
C PHE A 325 -17.97 -1.88 5.95
N THR A 326 -17.98 -2.54 7.11
CA THR A 326 -19.13 -2.48 8.04
C THR A 326 -19.06 -1.31 9.02
N ARG A 327 -17.86 -0.87 9.37
CA ARG A 327 -17.61 0.12 10.44
C ARG A 327 -17.34 1.54 9.96
N GLY A 328 -17.38 1.82 8.66
CA GLY A 328 -17.18 3.17 8.15
C GLY A 328 -15.73 3.49 7.79
N ILE A 329 -15.59 4.40 6.81
CA ILE A 329 -14.37 5.17 6.61
C ILE A 329 -14.62 6.53 7.26
N PHE A 330 -14.14 6.74 8.48
CA PHE A 330 -14.44 7.95 9.24
C PHE A 330 -13.52 9.09 8.84
N ARG A 331 -13.92 9.90 7.86
CA ARG A 331 -13.44 11.29 7.80
C ARG A 331 -14.35 12.14 8.69
N LYS A 332 -13.83 12.60 9.84
CA LYS A 332 -14.54 13.43 10.86
C LYS A 332 -15.36 14.59 10.26
N GLU A 333 -15.06 15.01 9.04
CA GLU A 333 -15.62 16.19 8.40
C GLU A 333 -16.76 15.90 7.40
N LYS A 334 -17.08 14.63 7.07
CA LYS A 334 -18.05 14.32 5.99
C LYS A 334 -18.97 13.12 6.30
N PRO A 335 -20.24 13.34 6.71
CA PRO A 335 -21.23 12.29 6.97
C PRO A 335 -21.48 11.33 5.79
N ILE A 336 -21.26 11.83 4.56
CA ILE A 336 -21.49 11.11 3.29
C ILE A 336 -20.63 9.83 3.17
N PHE A 337 -19.52 9.72 3.91
CA PHE A 337 -18.63 8.55 3.86
C PHE A 337 -19.30 7.24 4.35
N HIS A 338 -20.35 7.32 5.18
CA HIS A 338 -21.11 6.15 5.62
C HIS A 338 -21.85 5.44 4.47
N GLN A 339 -22.04 6.09 3.32
CA GLN A 339 -22.76 5.51 2.20
C GLN A 339 -21.87 4.59 1.32
N ILE A 340 -20.54 4.78 1.27
CA ILE A 340 -19.64 3.85 0.54
C ILE A 340 -19.79 2.42 1.05
N LEU A 341 -20.00 2.29 2.36
CA LEU A 341 -20.19 1.03 3.05
C LEU A 341 -21.29 0.18 2.38
N LYS A 342 -22.33 0.81 1.84
CA LYS A 342 -23.49 0.11 1.30
C LYS A 342 -23.36 -0.25 -0.18
N ASP A 343 -22.38 0.31 -0.88
CA ASP A 343 -22.29 0.19 -2.34
C ASP A 343 -21.69 -1.16 -2.78
N LEU A 344 -20.95 -1.84 -1.91
CA LEU A 344 -20.33 -3.14 -2.15
C LEU A 344 -20.58 -4.10 -0.98
N SER A 345 -21.25 -5.22 -1.24
CA SER A 345 -21.35 -6.33 -0.29
C SER A 345 -20.17 -7.30 -0.43
N LYS A 346 -19.91 -8.10 0.60
CA LYS A 346 -18.88 -9.15 0.54
C LYS A 346 -19.21 -10.18 -0.54
N ARG A 347 -20.48 -10.60 -0.64
CA ARG A 347 -20.96 -11.52 -1.68
C ARG A 347 -20.65 -11.00 -3.08
N LYS A 348 -21.01 -9.75 -3.37
CA LYS A 348 -20.79 -9.15 -4.70
C LYS A 348 -19.30 -9.10 -5.06
N TRP A 349 -18.45 -8.79 -4.09
CA TRP A 349 -17.00 -8.81 -4.31
C TRP A 349 -16.48 -10.22 -4.60
N LEU A 350 -16.87 -11.20 -3.80
CA LEU A 350 -16.46 -12.60 -3.93
C LEU A 350 -16.92 -13.25 -5.25
N VAL A 351 -18.18 -13.01 -5.65
CA VAL A 351 -18.71 -13.45 -6.97
C VAL A 351 -17.98 -12.72 -8.10
N GLY A 352 -17.75 -11.42 -7.96
CA GLY A 352 -17.02 -10.66 -8.98
C GLY A 352 -15.65 -11.27 -9.29
N MET A 353 -14.90 -11.72 -8.29
CA MET A 353 -13.60 -12.35 -8.52
C MET A 353 -13.68 -13.57 -9.44
N THR A 354 -14.66 -14.45 -9.23
CA THR A 354 -14.84 -15.66 -10.03
C THR A 354 -15.31 -15.32 -11.45
N GLU A 355 -16.05 -14.23 -11.61
CA GLU A 355 -16.48 -13.65 -12.89
C GLU A 355 -15.39 -12.83 -13.61
N GLY A 356 -14.22 -12.65 -13.00
CA GLY A 356 -13.12 -11.88 -13.58
C GLY A 356 -13.20 -10.36 -13.35
N VAL A 357 -13.98 -9.91 -12.37
CA VAL A 357 -14.19 -8.50 -11.99
C VAL A 357 -13.89 -8.25 -10.51
N ASP A 358 -12.81 -7.53 -10.22
CA ASP A 358 -12.56 -7.09 -8.84
C ASP A 358 -13.27 -5.78 -8.52
N TYR A 359 -14.37 -5.87 -7.78
CA TYR A 359 -15.14 -4.72 -7.32
C TYR A 359 -14.42 -3.85 -6.27
N LEU A 360 -13.30 -4.29 -5.67
CA LEU A 360 -12.44 -3.45 -4.81
C LEU A 360 -11.41 -2.63 -5.58
N THR A 361 -11.62 -2.42 -6.87
CA THR A 361 -10.80 -1.52 -7.71
C THR A 361 -11.55 -0.25 -8.04
N GLU A 362 -10.84 0.86 -8.23
CA GLU A 362 -11.46 2.13 -8.66
C GLU A 362 -12.23 1.96 -9.99
N ARG A 363 -11.71 1.12 -10.88
CA ARG A 363 -12.27 0.83 -12.20
C ARG A 363 -13.66 0.19 -12.14
N HIS A 364 -13.87 -0.73 -11.21
CA HIS A 364 -15.09 -1.55 -11.14
C HIS A 364 -15.97 -1.28 -9.92
N PHE A 365 -15.53 -0.43 -8.99
CA PHE A 365 -16.32 -0.12 -7.80
C PHE A 365 -17.75 0.32 -8.18
N PRO A 366 -18.80 -0.24 -7.54
CA PRO A 366 -20.19 0.00 -7.97
C PRO A 366 -20.59 1.48 -8.03
N ASN A 367 -20.03 2.31 -7.13
CA ASN A 367 -20.25 3.75 -7.13
C ASN A 367 -19.03 4.51 -7.65
N ARG A 368 -18.96 4.70 -8.97
CA ARG A 368 -17.82 5.38 -9.63
C ARG A 368 -17.53 6.79 -9.13
N PHE A 369 -18.54 7.50 -8.62
CA PHE A 369 -18.33 8.84 -8.04
C PHE A 369 -17.54 8.84 -6.75
N ARG A 370 -17.33 7.65 -6.17
CA ARG A 370 -16.69 7.43 -4.87
C ARG A 370 -15.52 6.46 -4.93
N ALA A 371 -15.28 5.89 -6.10
CA ALA A 371 -14.24 4.90 -6.31
C ALA A 371 -12.83 5.42 -5.97
N TYR A 372 -12.60 6.73 -6.11
CA TYR A 372 -11.36 7.39 -5.68
C TYR A 372 -11.07 7.26 -4.16
N GLU A 373 -12.09 6.97 -3.34
CA GLU A 373 -11.95 6.78 -1.89
C GLU A 373 -11.40 5.40 -1.52
N LEU A 374 -11.31 4.48 -2.49
CA LEU A 374 -10.53 3.24 -2.35
C LEU A 374 -9.01 3.51 -2.35
N GLU A 375 -8.61 4.75 -2.69
CA GLU A 375 -7.25 5.27 -2.59
C GLU A 375 -6.18 4.41 -3.25
N SER A 376 -6.48 3.69 -4.35
CA SER A 376 -5.59 2.79 -5.09
C SER A 376 -5.54 1.31 -4.65
N LEU A 377 -6.57 0.80 -3.97
CA LEU A 377 -6.80 -0.66 -3.88
C LEU A 377 -6.91 -1.26 -5.29
N GLY A 378 -6.13 -2.31 -5.56
CA GLY A 378 -6.08 -2.95 -6.88
C GLY A 378 -5.73 -2.00 -8.04
N ALA A 379 -5.02 -0.89 -7.77
CA ALA A 379 -4.77 0.14 -8.78
C ALA A 379 -3.88 -0.28 -9.94
N MET A 380 -3.15 -1.40 -9.81
CA MET A 380 -2.38 -1.96 -10.92
C MET A 380 -3.23 -2.90 -11.78
N GLY A 381 -4.47 -3.19 -11.39
CA GLY A 381 -5.40 -4.04 -12.14
C GLY A 381 -4.80 -5.41 -12.42
N GLU A 382 -4.78 -5.79 -13.70
CA GLU A 382 -4.24 -7.07 -14.15
C GLU A 382 -2.70 -7.13 -14.21
N GLN A 383 -1.99 -6.06 -13.84
CA GLN A 383 -0.53 -6.10 -13.79
C GLN A 383 -0.06 -7.02 -12.66
N VAL A 384 0.98 -7.79 -12.97
CA VAL A 384 1.63 -8.75 -12.08
C VAL A 384 3.14 -8.61 -12.29
N ASP A 385 3.91 -9.01 -11.29
CA ASP A 385 5.36 -9.15 -11.43
C ASP A 385 5.71 -10.59 -11.80
N MET A 386 6.94 -10.82 -12.25
CA MET A 386 7.45 -12.17 -12.45
C MET A 386 8.56 -12.47 -11.44
N VAL A 387 8.35 -13.52 -10.66
CA VAL A 387 9.31 -14.00 -9.66
C VAL A 387 9.68 -15.43 -10.03
N GLN A 388 10.97 -15.67 -10.30
CA GLN A 388 11.48 -16.99 -10.70
C GLN A 388 10.71 -17.58 -11.91
N GLY A 389 10.30 -16.72 -12.85
CA GLY A 389 9.54 -17.12 -14.05
C GLY A 389 8.06 -17.39 -13.83
N LEU A 390 7.53 -17.17 -12.63
CA LEU A 390 6.11 -17.34 -12.30
C LEU A 390 5.45 -15.99 -12.01
N PRO A 391 4.15 -15.81 -12.36
CA PRO A 391 3.42 -14.60 -12.05
C PRO A 391 3.23 -14.45 -10.54
N ALA A 392 3.47 -13.25 -10.04
CA ALA A 392 3.35 -12.88 -8.64
C ALA A 392 2.48 -11.62 -8.53
N PRO A 393 1.40 -11.62 -7.72
CA PRO A 393 0.67 -10.40 -7.46
C PRO A 393 1.54 -9.37 -6.76
N ILE A 394 1.25 -8.11 -7.05
CA ILE A 394 1.97 -6.98 -6.49
C ILE A 394 1.31 -6.63 -5.17
N ILE A 395 2.07 -6.72 -4.08
CA ILE A 395 1.63 -6.50 -2.71
C ILE A 395 2.39 -5.30 -2.15
N GLU A 396 1.65 -4.39 -1.52
CA GLU A 396 2.18 -3.23 -0.80
C GLU A 396 2.14 -3.49 0.71
N PHE A 397 3.31 -3.43 1.35
CA PHE A 397 3.53 -3.46 2.78
C PHE A 397 3.37 -2.05 3.35
N ARG A 398 2.26 -1.78 4.05
CA ARG A 398 1.90 -0.44 4.51
C ARG A 398 2.14 -0.22 6.00
N GLY A 399 2.76 0.93 6.29
CA GLY A 399 2.68 1.57 7.61
C GLY A 399 3.16 0.67 8.73
N CYS A 400 4.06 -0.24 8.39
CA CYS A 400 4.48 -1.33 9.24
C CYS A 400 5.11 -0.85 10.54
N GLN A 401 5.79 0.30 10.59
CA GLN A 401 6.41 0.80 11.83
C GLN A 401 5.89 2.16 12.30
N GLY A 402 4.80 2.67 11.71
CA GLY A 402 4.39 4.05 11.97
C GLY A 402 5.45 5.04 11.50
N ARG A 403 5.69 6.11 12.26
CA ARG A 403 6.70 7.14 11.93
C ARG A 403 8.05 6.73 12.54
N ILE A 404 9.07 6.59 11.70
CA ILE A 404 10.43 6.22 12.10
C ILE A 404 11.45 7.23 11.57
N ASN A 405 12.62 7.33 12.20
CA ASN A 405 13.68 8.23 11.74
C ASN A 405 14.40 7.69 10.49
N MET A 406 15.35 8.45 9.94
CA MET A 406 16.03 8.05 8.70
C MET A 406 16.89 6.80 8.81
N GLN A 407 17.61 6.60 9.92
CA GLN A 407 18.36 5.36 10.13
C GLN A 407 17.41 4.15 10.15
N GLN A 408 16.31 4.24 10.88
CA GLN A 408 15.29 3.20 10.91
C GLN A 408 14.63 3.00 9.55
N THR A 409 14.48 4.07 8.75
CA THR A 409 13.96 3.99 7.37
C THR A 409 14.90 3.22 6.46
N ARG A 410 16.22 3.46 6.57
CA ARG A 410 17.24 2.67 5.88
C ARG A 410 17.19 1.20 6.30
N ASP A 411 17.16 0.95 7.60
CA ASP A 411 17.09 -0.40 8.14
C ASP A 411 15.85 -1.11 7.61
N PHE A 412 14.68 -0.47 7.64
CA PHE A 412 13.43 -0.98 7.07
C PHE A 412 13.61 -1.37 5.60
N ALA A 413 14.17 -0.49 4.77
CA ALA A 413 14.26 -0.73 3.33
C ALA A 413 15.16 -1.93 3.02
N ILE A 414 16.36 -1.96 3.60
CA ILE A 414 17.33 -3.05 3.41
C ILE A 414 16.77 -4.38 3.92
N ASN A 415 16.16 -4.36 5.10
CA ASN A 415 15.59 -5.53 5.73
C ASN A 415 14.40 -6.10 4.95
N THR A 416 13.55 -5.22 4.41
CA THR A 416 12.40 -5.64 3.60
C THR A 416 12.86 -6.26 2.28
N LEU A 417 13.86 -5.69 1.59
CA LEU A 417 14.41 -6.30 0.38
C LEU A 417 15.00 -7.69 0.65
N LYS A 418 15.79 -7.82 1.73
CA LYS A 418 16.33 -9.14 2.14
C LYS A 418 15.23 -10.13 2.49
N PHE A 419 14.19 -9.67 3.18
CA PHE A 419 13.07 -10.51 3.57
C PHE A 419 12.30 -11.03 2.34
N VAL A 420 11.93 -10.16 1.41
CA VAL A 420 11.24 -10.54 0.17
C VAL A 420 12.06 -11.57 -0.61
N ARG A 421 13.36 -11.31 -0.79
CA ARG A 421 14.27 -12.28 -1.41
C ARG A 421 14.26 -13.63 -0.68
N SER A 422 14.40 -13.62 0.65
CA SER A 422 14.42 -14.87 1.44
C SER A 422 13.12 -15.66 1.34
N LEU A 423 11.98 -14.96 1.21
CA LEU A 423 10.67 -15.55 1.02
C LEU A 423 10.59 -16.30 -0.33
N HIS A 424 11.13 -15.71 -1.40
CA HIS A 424 11.14 -16.33 -2.73
C HIS A 424 12.16 -17.45 -2.87
N ASP A 425 13.33 -17.34 -2.25
CA ASP A 425 14.36 -18.38 -2.26
C ASP A 425 13.93 -19.65 -1.51
N GLY A 426 12.78 -19.64 -0.82
CA GLY A 426 12.33 -20.76 0.01
C GLY A 426 13.23 -20.99 1.23
N ALA A 427 14.13 -20.04 1.50
CA ALA A 427 15.04 -20.05 2.63
C ALA A 427 14.33 -19.62 3.93
N GLY A 428 13.03 -19.92 4.08
CA GLY A 428 12.18 -19.59 5.23
C GLY A 428 12.65 -20.19 6.58
N THR A 429 13.87 -20.72 6.64
CA THR A 429 14.58 -21.19 7.83
C THR A 429 15.92 -20.49 8.07
N PHE A 430 16.37 -19.54 7.24
CA PHE A 430 17.68 -18.90 7.35
C PHE A 430 17.61 -17.47 7.94
N TRP A 431 17.40 -17.40 9.25
CA TRP A 431 17.81 -16.26 10.07
C TRP A 431 18.53 -16.73 11.34
N GLY A 432 19.34 -17.77 11.21
CA GLY A 432 20.22 -18.28 12.26
C GLY A 432 21.63 -18.42 11.73
N GLU A 433 22.46 -17.40 11.98
CA GLU A 433 23.75 -17.48 12.68
C GLU A 433 24.22 -16.07 13.08
#